data_AF-A0A2E6E7Z0-F1
#
_entry.id   AF-A0A2E6E7Z0-F1
#
_cell.length_a   1.000
_cell.length_b   1.000
_cell.length_c   1.000
_cell.angle_alpha   90.00
_cell.angle_beta   90.00
_cell.angle_gamma   90.00
#
_symmetry.space_group_name_H-M   'P 1'
#
loop_
_entity.id
_entity.type
_entity.pdbx_description
1 polymer ?
#
loop_
_entity_poly.entity_id
_entity_poly.type
_entity_poly.pdbx_seq_one_letter_code
_entity_poly.pdbx_strand_id
1 'polypeptide(L)'
;MALQEIGAYGEYSLFEDEGRYYAASRKIDKTEVAEIVASRKAIEAASEIELIRILKESEKWADTRGLYGLEKGDPEKKVHIKVNSFNMESEAEFVIEDPCLFKNSDGLFLVEKGDLPVRNSVSEVVTESDLKGCVFVGSVSTGAHPELLFEYKQHNIVEYDGVYYGIPQSLGAVELETSNPKLIEGVKYSGLLKTTMVNIDKSWVGGRDSPEEMSGEGYPVSDSAPKLLREYKGFNIVEYRGLCYGIPHALGPVQLEDIDPRELEEVVCGSQLSDTMHAIDKSFGGIADVSPKQFRTTKEEKSPYGEFAEEYRGYNIFLYEKTYIGYPADHSRINFSDTDYFSMKDVIYDVSIFAVKELINDELAGK
;
A
#
# COMPACT_ATOMS: atom_id res chain seq x y z
N MET A 1 -12.02 -39.73 21.64
CA MET A 1 -11.85 -38.96 20.39
C MET A 1 -10.61 -39.46 19.70
N ALA A 2 -10.72 -39.88 18.44
CA ALA A 2 -9.60 -40.34 17.65
C ALA A 2 -9.25 -39.22 16.67
N LEU A 3 -8.40 -38.30 17.11
CA LEU A 3 -7.94 -37.20 16.29
C LEU A 3 -7.17 -37.76 15.08
N GLN A 4 -7.62 -37.50 13.87
CA GLN A 4 -6.95 -37.93 12.65
C GLN A 4 -6.09 -36.79 12.11
N GLU A 5 -4.78 -36.99 11.99
CA GLU A 5 -3.91 -36.04 11.30
C GLU A 5 -4.18 -36.13 9.78
N ILE A 6 -4.60 -35.03 9.18
CA ILE A 6 -5.01 -34.96 7.77
C ILE A 6 -3.96 -34.30 6.87
N GLY A 7 -3.05 -33.52 7.47
CA GLY A 7 -2.04 -32.78 6.71
C GLY A 7 -1.30 -31.77 7.55
N ALA A 8 -0.69 -30.80 6.90
CA ALA A 8 0.04 -29.74 7.57
C ALA A 8 0.15 -28.48 6.71
N TYR A 9 0.25 -27.32 7.37
CA TYR A 9 0.39 -26.01 6.73
C TYR A 9 1.37 -25.16 7.54
N GLY A 10 2.49 -24.76 6.92
CA GLY A 10 3.56 -24.02 7.61
C GLY A 10 4.06 -24.75 8.86
N GLU A 11 4.02 -24.05 10.00
CA GLU A 11 4.41 -24.55 11.34
C GLU A 11 3.28 -25.30 12.07
N TYR A 12 2.17 -25.59 11.40
CA TYR A 12 0.99 -26.24 11.98
C TYR A 12 0.76 -27.63 11.40
N SER A 13 0.39 -28.58 12.27
CA SER A 13 -0.23 -29.85 11.89
C SER A 13 -1.75 -29.68 11.87
N LEU A 14 -2.40 -30.26 10.87
CA LEU A 14 -3.84 -30.19 10.67
C LEU A 14 -4.49 -31.52 11.08
N PHE A 15 -5.60 -31.41 11.80
CA PHE A 15 -6.32 -32.56 12.34
C PHE A 15 -7.82 -32.46 12.02
N GLU A 16 -8.47 -33.60 11.92
CA GLU A 16 -9.92 -33.73 11.82
C GLU A 16 -10.46 -34.51 13.03
N ASP A 17 -11.56 -34.04 13.60
CA ASP A 17 -12.37 -34.78 14.57
C ASP A 17 -13.85 -34.46 14.35
N GLU A 18 -14.65 -35.50 14.08
CA GLU A 18 -16.10 -35.42 13.87
C GLU A 18 -16.54 -34.35 12.83
N GLY A 19 -15.81 -34.24 11.72
CA GLY A 19 -16.11 -33.28 10.64
C GLY A 19 -15.72 -31.83 10.93
N ARG A 20 -14.98 -31.58 12.02
CA ARG A 20 -14.35 -30.28 12.31
C ARG A 20 -12.84 -30.35 12.11
N TYR A 21 -12.27 -29.22 11.73
CA TYR A 21 -10.87 -29.10 11.33
C TYR A 21 -10.12 -28.25 12.34
N TYR A 22 -8.95 -28.74 12.78
CA TYR A 22 -8.14 -28.11 13.80
C TYR A 22 -6.70 -27.92 13.33
N ALA A 23 -6.09 -26.81 13.71
CA ALA A 23 -4.66 -26.58 13.54
C ALA A 23 -3.97 -26.42 14.89
N ALA A 24 -2.90 -27.18 15.10
CA ALA A 24 -2.04 -27.08 16.28
C ALA A 24 -0.58 -26.91 15.84
N SER A 25 0.21 -26.18 16.61
CA SER A 25 1.63 -25.99 16.29
C SER A 25 2.38 -27.32 16.30
N ARG A 26 3.23 -27.56 15.31
CA ARG A 26 4.11 -28.73 15.23
C ARG A 26 5.11 -28.85 16.38
N LYS A 27 5.28 -27.79 17.17
CA LYS A 27 6.15 -27.78 18.36
C LYS A 27 5.48 -28.45 19.57
N ILE A 28 4.18 -28.69 19.51
CA ILE A 28 3.40 -29.32 20.57
C ILE A 28 3.46 -30.84 20.38
N ASP A 29 3.66 -31.57 21.48
CA ASP A 29 3.71 -33.03 21.42
C ASP A 29 2.35 -33.62 21.00
N LYS A 30 2.37 -34.67 20.17
CA LYS A 30 1.15 -35.31 19.67
C LYS A 30 0.20 -35.78 20.77
N THR A 31 0.73 -36.13 21.94
CA THR A 31 -0.06 -36.54 23.10
C THR A 31 -0.81 -35.36 23.75
N GLU A 32 -0.29 -34.14 23.64
CA GLU A 32 -0.92 -32.91 24.16
C GLU A 32 -1.95 -32.31 23.19
N VAL A 33 -1.82 -32.57 21.88
CA VAL A 33 -2.74 -32.05 20.86
C VAL A 33 -4.19 -32.44 21.15
N ALA A 34 -4.43 -33.67 21.58
CA ALA A 34 -5.79 -34.13 21.92
C ALA A 34 -6.41 -33.33 23.07
N GLU A 35 -5.62 -32.94 24.08
CA GLU A 35 -6.08 -32.11 25.19
C GLU A 35 -6.33 -30.66 24.76
N ILE A 36 -5.47 -30.11 23.88
CA ILE A 36 -5.63 -28.76 23.32
C ILE A 36 -6.91 -28.67 22.47
N VAL A 37 -7.18 -29.68 21.66
CA VAL A 37 -8.43 -29.74 20.88
C VAL A 37 -9.64 -29.94 21.79
N ALA A 38 -9.58 -30.85 22.76
CA ALA A 38 -10.66 -31.06 23.72
C ALA A 38 -10.97 -29.82 24.58
N SER A 39 -9.95 -29.03 24.91
CA SER A 39 -10.08 -27.76 25.64
C SER A 39 -10.36 -26.55 24.74
N ARG A 40 -10.57 -26.77 23.43
CA ARG A 40 -10.83 -25.74 22.41
C ARG A 40 -9.79 -24.62 22.39
N LYS A 41 -8.53 -24.97 22.61
CA LYS A 41 -7.37 -24.07 22.52
C LYS A 41 -6.68 -24.12 21.15
N ALA A 42 -7.06 -25.06 20.29
CA ALA A 42 -6.60 -25.13 18.91
C ALA A 42 -7.35 -24.13 18.02
N ILE A 43 -6.75 -23.73 16.89
CA ILE A 43 -7.47 -23.00 15.85
C ILE A 43 -8.44 -23.98 15.20
N GLU A 44 -9.72 -23.61 15.09
CA GLU A 44 -10.80 -24.47 14.61
C GLU A 44 -11.52 -23.83 13.41
N ALA A 45 -11.97 -24.67 12.48
CA ALA A 45 -12.79 -24.26 11.33
C ALA A 45 -13.79 -25.36 10.91
N ALA A 46 -14.81 -24.99 10.13
CA ALA A 46 -15.82 -25.93 9.65
C ALA A 46 -15.36 -26.74 8.43
N SER A 47 -14.30 -26.30 7.75
CA SER A 47 -13.69 -27.02 6.61
C SER A 47 -12.16 -26.85 6.59
N GLU A 48 -11.46 -27.77 5.93
CA GLU A 48 -10.01 -27.68 5.71
C GLU A 48 -9.62 -26.39 4.97
N ILE A 49 -10.40 -26.02 3.94
CA ILE A 49 -10.16 -24.82 3.13
C ILE A 49 -10.25 -23.55 3.98
N GLU A 50 -11.27 -23.48 4.84
CA GLU A 50 -11.44 -22.36 5.77
C GLU A 50 -10.30 -22.31 6.80
N LEU A 51 -9.88 -23.47 7.32
CA LEU A 51 -8.75 -23.56 8.25
C LEU A 51 -7.45 -23.02 7.62
N ILE A 52 -7.15 -23.44 6.38
CA ILE A 52 -5.98 -22.96 5.63
C ILE A 52 -6.09 -21.45 5.38
N ARG A 53 -7.29 -20.94 5.06
CA ARG A 53 -7.51 -19.50 4.88
C ARG A 53 -7.21 -18.72 6.15
N ILE A 54 -7.69 -19.21 7.31
CA ILE A 54 -7.43 -18.60 8.62
C ILE A 54 -5.93 -18.63 8.95
N LEU A 55 -5.23 -19.73 8.66
CA LEU A 55 -3.80 -19.84 8.91
C LEU A 55 -2.99 -18.89 8.02
N LYS A 56 -3.30 -18.85 6.72
CA LYS A 56 -2.67 -17.92 5.77
C LYS A 56 -2.88 -16.47 6.17
N GLU A 57 -4.08 -16.14 6.63
CA GLU A 57 -4.39 -14.82 7.16
C GLU A 57 -3.59 -14.57 8.44
N SER A 58 -3.54 -15.53 9.37
CA SER A 58 -2.76 -15.40 10.61
C SER A 58 -1.26 -15.23 10.40
N GLU A 59 -0.67 -15.87 9.38
CA GLU A 59 0.74 -15.70 9.02
C GLU A 59 1.00 -14.28 8.51
N LYS A 60 0.09 -13.77 7.67
CA LYS A 60 0.08 -12.36 7.27
C LYS A 60 -0.10 -11.40 8.45
N TRP A 61 -0.57 -11.85 9.61
CA TRP A 61 -0.65 -11.05 10.85
C TRP A 61 0.46 -11.36 11.86
N ALA A 62 1.19 -12.47 11.70
CA ALA A 62 2.30 -12.86 12.57
C ALA A 62 3.59 -12.13 12.16
N ASP A 63 3.79 -11.94 10.84
CA ASP A 63 4.85 -11.08 10.31
C ASP A 63 4.65 -9.59 10.67
N THR A 64 3.48 -9.25 11.22
CA THR A 64 3.07 -7.87 11.54
C THR A 64 3.15 -7.55 13.04
N ARG A 65 3.66 -8.46 13.87
CA ARG A 65 3.85 -8.25 15.31
C ARG A 65 5.32 -8.19 15.71
N GLY A 66 5.86 -6.98 15.71
CA GLY A 66 6.19 -6.26 16.95
C GLY A 66 7.06 -6.98 17.98
N LEU A 67 8.36 -7.04 17.73
CA LEU A 67 9.35 -6.83 18.79
C LEU A 67 9.89 -5.40 18.67
N TYR A 68 9.17 -4.44 19.26
CA TYR A 68 9.74 -3.14 19.58
C TYR A 68 10.13 -3.13 21.06
N GLY A 69 11.43 -2.94 21.35
CA GLY A 69 11.91 -2.66 22.71
C GLY A 69 12.51 -3.80 23.52
N LEU A 70 12.92 -4.93 22.92
CA LEU A 70 13.88 -5.85 23.58
C LEU A 70 15.34 -5.46 23.27
N GLU A 71 15.65 -4.18 23.14
CA GLU A 71 17.03 -3.77 23.39
C GLU A 71 17.20 -3.68 24.91
N LYS A 72 18.11 -4.50 25.42
CA LYS A 72 18.48 -4.58 26.84
C LYS A 72 18.83 -3.19 27.38
N GLY A 73 17.89 -2.53 28.06
CA GLY A 73 18.23 -1.36 28.86
C GLY A 73 17.06 -0.41 29.05
N ASP A 74 16.16 -0.75 29.98
CA ASP A 74 15.61 0.14 31.02
C ASP A 74 14.25 -0.41 31.50
N PRO A 75 14.18 -1.09 32.66
CA PRO A 75 12.94 -1.68 33.17
C PRO A 75 11.88 -0.66 33.59
N GLU A 76 12.18 0.64 33.64
CA GLU A 76 11.22 1.68 34.04
C GLU A 76 10.52 2.36 32.85
N LYS A 77 10.98 2.11 31.61
CA LYS A 77 10.31 2.62 30.41
C LYS A 77 9.22 1.66 29.95
N LYS A 78 7.98 1.94 30.37
CA LYS A 78 6.79 1.30 29.79
C LYS A 78 6.76 1.57 28.28
N VAL A 79 6.79 0.51 27.48
CA VAL A 79 6.80 0.58 26.01
C VAL A 79 5.38 0.94 25.53
N HIS A 80 5.27 1.98 24.71
CA HIS A 80 3.99 2.35 24.08
C HIS A 80 3.74 1.44 22.87
N ILE A 81 2.66 0.67 22.92
CA ILE A 81 2.18 -0.14 21.80
C ILE A 81 1.06 0.66 21.16
N LYS A 82 1.27 1.15 19.93
CA LYS A 82 0.36 2.06 19.23
C LYS A 82 -0.54 1.28 18.30
N VAL A 83 -1.85 1.43 18.47
CA VAL A 83 -2.79 0.53 17.81
C VAL A 83 -4.13 1.35 17.57
N ASN A 84 -4.67 1.60 16.35
CA ASN A 84 -6.14 1.79 16.10
C ASN A 84 -6.66 1.51 14.67
N SER A 85 -7.84 0.86 14.56
CA SER A 85 -8.82 0.97 13.44
C SER A 85 -10.15 0.25 13.77
N PHE A 86 -10.93 0.72 14.75
CA PHE A 86 -12.41 0.70 14.67
C PHE A 86 -12.96 1.72 15.67
N ASN A 87 -13.38 2.89 15.16
CA ASN A 87 -13.95 4.03 15.88
C ASN A 87 -13.18 4.56 17.10
N MET A 88 -12.52 5.72 16.98
CA MET A 88 -12.62 6.73 18.04
C MET A 88 -12.21 8.14 17.61
N GLU A 89 -13.14 9.06 17.83
CA GLU A 89 -12.92 10.50 17.98
C GLU A 89 -12.23 10.74 19.34
N SER A 90 -11.22 11.61 19.37
CA SER A 90 -10.44 12.08 20.53
C SER A 90 -9.16 11.31 20.90
N GLU A 91 -8.09 12.11 21.01
CA GLU A 91 -6.76 11.76 21.50
C GLU A 91 -6.83 11.57 23.02
N ALA A 92 -6.44 10.39 23.51
CA ALA A 92 -6.14 10.21 24.92
C ALA A 92 -4.87 9.38 25.08
N GLU A 93 -4.00 9.85 25.98
CA GLU A 93 -2.83 9.11 26.47
C GLU A 93 -3.33 7.96 27.35
N PHE A 94 -3.23 6.73 26.88
CA PHE A 94 -3.62 5.56 27.67
C PHE A 94 -2.39 4.76 28.12
N VAL A 95 -2.37 4.41 29.41
CA VAL A 95 -1.44 3.44 29.99
C VAL A 95 -2.20 2.13 30.11
N ILE A 96 -1.77 1.11 29.36
CA ILE A 96 -2.39 -0.23 29.37
C ILE A 96 -1.64 -1.10 30.39
N GLU A 97 -2.35 -1.65 31.38
CA GLU A 97 -1.70 -2.36 32.51
C GLU A 97 -1.64 -3.89 32.34
N ASP A 98 -2.66 -4.53 31.74
CA ASP A 98 -2.72 -6.00 31.56
C ASP A 98 -3.45 -6.37 30.24
N PRO A 99 -2.78 -6.27 29.08
CA PRO A 99 -3.41 -6.53 27.79
C PRO A 99 -3.65 -8.04 27.57
N CYS A 100 -4.83 -8.39 27.07
CA CYS A 100 -5.18 -9.73 26.65
C CYS A 100 -5.62 -9.75 25.17
N LEU A 101 -5.28 -10.84 24.48
CA LEU A 101 -5.67 -11.04 23.09
C LEU A 101 -7.04 -11.72 23.03
N PHE A 102 -8.01 -11.07 22.39
CA PHE A 102 -9.39 -11.50 22.27
C PHE A 102 -9.74 -11.77 20.80
N LYS A 103 -10.45 -12.86 20.47
CA LYS A 103 -10.85 -13.20 19.09
C LYS A 103 -12.38 -13.27 18.99
N ASN A 104 -12.97 -12.62 17.99
CA ASN A 104 -14.38 -12.81 17.60
C ASN A 104 -14.50 -13.13 16.09
N SER A 105 -15.71 -13.10 15.54
CA SER A 105 -15.98 -13.31 14.10
C SER A 105 -15.34 -12.26 13.18
N ASP A 106 -15.05 -11.07 13.71
CA ASP A 106 -14.60 -9.90 12.97
C ASP A 106 -13.09 -9.68 13.09
N GLY A 107 -12.40 -10.42 13.98
CA GLY A 107 -10.94 -10.37 14.07
C GLY A 107 -10.36 -10.68 15.46
N LEU A 108 -9.07 -10.31 15.61
CA LEU A 108 -8.31 -10.38 16.85
C LEU A 108 -8.11 -8.96 17.41
N PHE A 109 -8.38 -8.78 18.69
CA PHE A 109 -8.37 -7.52 19.42
C PHE A 109 -7.43 -7.62 20.61
N LEU A 110 -6.85 -6.50 21.02
CA LEU A 110 -6.13 -6.36 22.27
C LEU A 110 -7.02 -5.57 23.24
N VAL A 111 -7.35 -6.12 24.40
CA VAL A 111 -8.28 -5.53 25.38
C VAL A 111 -7.64 -5.62 26.78
N GLU A 112 -7.87 -4.65 27.67
CA GLU A 112 -7.48 -4.83 29.07
C GLU A 112 -8.26 -5.97 29.70
N LYS A 113 -7.58 -6.83 30.44
CA LYS A 113 -8.19 -7.98 31.09
C LYS A 113 -9.33 -7.60 32.05
N GLY A 114 -9.29 -6.39 32.62
CA GLY A 114 -10.34 -5.82 33.48
C GLY A 114 -11.60 -5.39 32.72
N ASP A 115 -11.47 -5.09 31.43
CA ASP A 115 -12.57 -4.66 30.55
C ASP A 115 -13.24 -5.84 29.83
N LEU A 116 -12.71 -7.06 30.00
CA LEU A 116 -13.38 -8.25 29.52
C LEU A 116 -14.75 -8.37 30.20
N PRO A 117 -15.86 -8.49 29.44
CA PRO A 117 -17.18 -8.60 30.04
C PRO A 117 -17.22 -9.80 31.00
N VAL A 118 -17.66 -9.55 32.24
CA VAL A 118 -17.90 -10.62 33.22
C VAL A 118 -18.97 -11.53 32.63
N ARG A 119 -18.56 -12.74 32.21
CA ARG A 119 -19.41 -13.68 31.47
C ARG A 119 -20.75 -13.90 32.18
N ASN A 120 -21.82 -13.34 31.62
CA ASN A 120 -23.17 -13.81 31.90
C ASN A 120 -23.39 -15.12 31.12
N SER A 121 -23.71 -16.17 31.86
CA SER A 121 -23.57 -17.60 31.51
C SER A 121 -24.50 -18.14 30.41
N VAL A 122 -24.95 -17.33 29.46
CA VAL A 122 -26.04 -17.74 28.53
C VAL A 122 -25.66 -17.64 27.04
N SER A 123 -24.59 -16.93 26.67
CA SER A 123 -24.15 -16.84 25.27
C SER A 123 -22.69 -17.29 25.11
N GLU A 124 -22.46 -18.29 24.25
CA GLU A 124 -21.12 -18.74 23.84
C GLU A 124 -20.44 -17.79 22.82
N VAL A 125 -21.15 -16.74 22.38
CA VAL A 125 -20.68 -15.75 21.41
C VAL A 125 -20.73 -14.37 22.05
N VAL A 126 -19.58 -13.68 22.09
CA VAL A 126 -19.49 -12.26 22.44
C VAL A 126 -20.05 -11.46 21.27
N THR A 127 -21.11 -10.72 21.54
CA THR A 127 -21.83 -9.90 20.56
C THR A 127 -21.29 -8.47 20.53
N GLU A 128 -21.61 -7.70 19.48
CA GLU A 128 -21.28 -6.26 19.39
C GLU A 128 -21.73 -5.48 20.64
N SER A 129 -22.85 -5.88 21.25
CA SER A 129 -23.36 -5.33 22.51
C SER A 129 -22.48 -5.61 23.74
N ASP A 130 -21.72 -6.70 23.75
CA ASP A 130 -20.78 -7.04 24.83
C ASP A 130 -19.46 -6.27 24.71
N LEU A 131 -19.18 -5.73 23.52
CA LEU A 131 -18.02 -4.89 23.23
C LEU A 131 -18.31 -3.39 23.45
N LYS A 132 -19.56 -3.02 23.77
CA LYS A 132 -19.92 -1.64 24.14
C LYS A 132 -19.25 -1.26 25.47
N GLY A 133 -18.10 -0.59 25.36
CA GLY A 133 -17.32 -0.10 26.50
C GLY A 133 -15.87 -0.59 26.52
N CYS A 134 -15.50 -1.54 25.67
CA CYS A 134 -14.10 -1.94 25.49
C CYS A 134 -13.34 -0.87 24.70
N VAL A 135 -12.12 -0.52 25.15
CA VAL A 135 -11.22 0.40 24.44
C VAL A 135 -10.34 -0.41 23.50
N PHE A 136 -10.52 -0.22 22.19
CA PHE A 136 -9.78 -0.94 21.15
C PHE A 136 -8.61 -0.12 20.63
N VAL A 137 -7.52 -0.84 20.37
CA VAL A 137 -6.24 -0.28 19.95
C VAL A 137 -5.78 -1.29 18.84
N GLY A 138 -5.67 -0.95 17.53
CA GLY A 138 -5.37 -1.72 16.25
C GLY A 138 -3.99 -1.56 15.46
N SER A 139 -3.29 -2.58 14.91
CA SER A 139 -1.80 -2.57 14.65
C SER A 139 -1.24 -2.07 13.28
N VAL A 140 0.09 -1.82 13.25
CA VAL A 140 0.96 -1.64 12.04
C VAL A 140 2.03 -2.75 11.97
N SER A 141 2.33 -3.27 10.78
CA SER A 141 3.40 -4.27 10.58
C SER A 141 4.81 -3.74 10.85
N THR A 142 5.60 -4.51 11.60
CA THR A 142 7.04 -4.26 11.78
C THR A 142 7.80 -4.31 10.46
N GLY A 143 8.46 -3.21 10.09
CA GLY A 143 9.31 -3.12 8.89
C GLY A 143 8.56 -2.83 7.58
N ALA A 144 7.26 -2.55 7.64
CA ALA A 144 6.56 -1.96 6.50
C ALA A 144 7.16 -0.57 6.23
N HIS A 145 7.61 -0.36 4.99
CA HIS A 145 8.02 0.95 4.51
C HIS A 145 7.03 1.38 3.44
N PRO A 146 6.63 2.66 3.42
CA PRO A 146 5.77 3.15 2.36
C PRO A 146 6.46 3.03 1.00
N GLU A 147 5.86 2.28 0.08
CA GLU A 147 6.32 2.15 -1.30
C GLU A 147 5.48 3.05 -2.21
N LEU A 148 6.10 4.09 -2.76
CA LEU A 148 5.48 4.89 -3.83
C LEU A 148 5.35 4.03 -5.08
N LEU A 149 4.11 3.74 -5.49
CA LEU A 149 3.84 2.95 -6.68
C LEU A 149 3.87 3.82 -7.93
N PHE A 150 3.01 4.84 -7.99
CA PHE A 150 2.86 5.76 -9.13
C PHE A 150 2.01 6.98 -8.78
N GLU A 151 1.88 7.92 -9.71
CA GLU A 151 1.01 9.10 -9.59
C GLU A 151 -0.32 8.89 -10.31
N TYR A 152 -1.43 9.32 -9.71
CA TYR A 152 -2.77 9.22 -10.27
C TYR A 152 -3.63 10.44 -9.93
N LYS A 153 -4.03 11.23 -10.94
CA LYS A 153 -4.90 12.43 -10.80
C LYS A 153 -4.50 13.35 -9.63
N GLN A 154 -3.26 13.83 -9.64
CA GLN A 154 -2.66 14.67 -8.58
C GLN A 154 -2.61 14.01 -7.19
N HIS A 155 -2.64 12.68 -7.13
CA HIS A 155 -2.38 11.92 -5.91
C HIS A 155 -1.15 11.04 -6.12
N ASN A 156 -0.33 10.91 -5.09
CA ASN A 156 0.68 9.88 -5.02
C ASN A 156 0.03 8.61 -4.49
N ILE A 157 0.13 7.52 -5.24
CA ILE A 157 -0.35 6.20 -4.81
C ILE A 157 0.78 5.50 -4.06
N VAL A 158 0.55 5.25 -2.78
CA VAL A 158 1.51 4.61 -1.88
C VAL A 158 0.89 3.35 -1.30
N GLU A 159 1.60 2.23 -1.39
CA GLU A 159 1.28 1.03 -0.61
C GLU A 159 2.01 1.15 0.72
N TYR A 160 1.26 1.01 1.81
CA TYR A 160 1.82 0.99 3.13
C TYR A 160 1.00 0.04 3.99
N ASP A 161 1.66 -1.05 4.41
CA ASP A 161 1.08 -2.04 5.31
C ASP A 161 -0.19 -2.73 4.76
N GLY A 162 -0.16 -3.13 3.48
CA GLY A 162 -1.28 -3.78 2.81
C GLY A 162 -2.46 -2.86 2.50
N VAL A 163 -2.31 -1.55 2.73
CA VAL A 163 -3.30 -0.53 2.43
C VAL A 163 -2.76 0.39 1.34
N TYR A 164 -3.60 0.69 0.35
CA TYR A 164 -3.26 1.62 -0.72
C TYR A 164 -3.81 3.00 -0.40
N TYR A 165 -2.91 3.98 -0.31
CA TYR A 165 -3.21 5.38 -0.04
C TYR A 165 -3.06 6.20 -1.31
N GLY A 166 -4.07 7.01 -1.63
CA GLY A 166 -3.99 8.11 -2.57
C GLY A 166 -3.80 9.40 -1.79
N ILE A 167 -2.57 9.92 -1.77
CA ILE A 167 -2.19 11.11 -1.02
C ILE A 167 -2.18 12.32 -1.97
N PRO A 168 -3.06 13.32 -1.79
CA PRO A 168 -3.05 14.51 -2.61
C PRO A 168 -1.67 15.17 -2.62
N GLN A 169 -1.14 15.47 -3.81
CA GLN A 169 0.17 16.12 -3.97
C GLN A 169 0.19 17.52 -3.35
N SER A 170 -0.96 18.17 -3.23
CA SER A 170 -1.15 19.47 -2.56
C SER A 170 -0.84 19.44 -1.07
N LEU A 171 -0.81 18.26 -0.42
CA LEU A 171 -0.45 18.13 0.99
C LEU A 171 1.06 18.25 1.25
N GLY A 172 1.89 18.21 0.20
CA GLY A 172 3.34 18.25 0.34
C GLY A 172 3.91 16.95 0.94
N ALA A 173 4.92 17.08 1.81
CA ALA A 173 5.55 15.92 2.45
C ALA A 173 4.64 15.34 3.54
N VAL A 174 4.32 14.05 3.42
CA VAL A 174 3.49 13.33 4.39
C VAL A 174 4.30 12.19 4.99
N GLU A 175 4.49 12.21 6.31
CA GLU A 175 5.20 11.16 7.04
C GLU A 175 4.24 10.02 7.43
N LEU A 176 4.24 8.94 6.64
CA LEU A 176 3.34 7.79 6.84
C LEU A 176 3.73 6.90 8.02
N GLU A 177 4.98 6.98 8.47
CA GLU A 177 5.49 6.17 9.60
C GLU A 177 5.11 6.77 10.97
N THR A 178 4.95 8.10 11.05
CA THR A 178 4.73 8.82 12.31
C THR A 178 3.27 9.27 12.50
N SER A 179 2.54 9.46 11.39
CA SER A 179 1.15 9.92 11.38
C SER A 179 0.19 8.83 10.92
N ASN A 180 -1.10 8.95 11.25
CA ASN A 180 -2.13 8.09 10.70
C ASN A 180 -2.66 8.70 9.39
N PRO A 181 -2.24 8.22 8.20
CA PRO A 181 -2.66 8.79 6.92
C PRO A 181 -4.17 8.78 6.71
N LYS A 182 -4.92 7.90 7.38
CA LYS A 182 -6.39 7.85 7.26
C LYS A 182 -7.09 9.08 7.84
N LEU A 183 -6.41 9.83 8.72
CA LEU A 183 -6.95 11.03 9.36
C LEU A 183 -6.61 12.31 8.59
N ILE A 184 -5.72 12.24 7.60
CA ILE A 184 -5.28 13.40 6.85
C ILE A 184 -6.36 13.76 5.82
N GLU A 185 -6.86 14.99 5.88
CA GLU A 185 -7.90 15.46 4.97
C GLU A 185 -7.45 15.33 3.51
N GLY A 186 -8.35 14.84 2.66
CA GLY A 186 -8.07 14.61 1.23
C GLY A 186 -7.44 13.25 0.91
N VAL A 187 -6.78 12.58 1.86
CA VAL A 187 -6.21 11.25 1.63
C VAL A 187 -7.33 10.23 1.38
N LYS A 188 -7.21 9.49 0.28
CA LYS A 188 -8.08 8.34 -0.05
C LYS A 188 -7.36 7.06 0.30
N TYR A 189 -8.08 6.04 0.76
CA TYR A 189 -7.45 4.77 1.05
C TYR A 189 -8.42 3.60 0.91
N SER A 190 -7.86 2.40 0.71
CA SER A 190 -8.58 1.13 0.66
C SER A 190 -7.58 -0.03 0.75
N GLY A 191 -8.06 -1.23 1.10
CA GLY A 191 -7.26 -2.45 1.01
C GLY A 191 -7.03 -2.94 -0.42
N LEU A 192 -7.68 -2.33 -1.42
CA LEU A 192 -7.52 -2.65 -2.83
C LEU A 192 -7.15 -1.40 -3.63
N LEU A 193 -6.11 -1.49 -4.46
CA LEU A 193 -5.64 -0.39 -5.32
C LEU A 193 -6.76 0.20 -6.18
N LYS A 194 -7.53 -0.67 -6.86
CA LYS A 194 -8.65 -0.27 -7.72
C LYS A 194 -9.68 0.57 -6.96
N THR A 195 -10.01 0.20 -5.73
CA THR A 195 -10.97 0.93 -4.90
C THR A 195 -10.42 2.28 -4.47
N THR A 196 -9.14 2.38 -4.13
CA THR A 196 -8.48 3.67 -3.84
C THR A 196 -8.55 4.60 -5.05
N MET A 197 -8.28 4.10 -6.25
CA MET A 197 -8.37 4.89 -7.49
C MET A 197 -9.81 5.35 -7.79
N VAL A 198 -10.81 4.48 -7.62
CA VAL A 198 -12.23 4.85 -7.75
C VAL A 198 -12.62 5.93 -6.72
N ASN A 199 -12.07 5.88 -5.51
CA ASN A 199 -12.34 6.89 -4.48
C ASN A 199 -11.73 8.24 -4.86
N ILE A 200 -10.54 8.24 -5.48
CA ILE A 200 -9.93 9.46 -6.04
C ILE A 200 -10.83 10.01 -7.15
N ASP A 201 -11.27 9.16 -8.08
CA ASP A 201 -12.14 9.55 -9.19
C ASP A 201 -13.45 10.19 -8.74
N LYS A 202 -14.08 9.64 -7.70
CA LYS A 202 -15.32 10.20 -7.13
C LYS A 202 -15.11 11.58 -6.51
N SER A 203 -13.95 11.82 -5.89
CA SER A 203 -13.59 13.14 -5.35
C SER A 203 -13.03 14.08 -6.41
N TRP A 204 -12.59 13.54 -7.54
CA TRP A 204 -12.08 14.30 -8.66
C TRP A 204 -13.25 14.88 -9.46
N VAL A 205 -13.69 16.07 -9.07
CA VAL A 205 -14.60 16.88 -9.88
C VAL A 205 -13.82 17.34 -11.11
N GLY A 206 -13.84 16.52 -12.16
CA GLY A 206 -13.11 16.79 -13.39
C GLY A 206 -13.38 18.19 -13.91
N GLY A 207 -12.31 18.99 -14.00
CA GLY A 207 -12.17 20.20 -14.82
C GLY A 207 -13.46 20.86 -15.29
N ARG A 208 -14.17 21.52 -14.37
CA ARG A 208 -15.14 22.59 -14.73
C ARG A 208 -14.62 23.99 -14.50
N ASP A 209 -13.33 24.13 -14.22
CA ASP A 209 -12.59 25.38 -14.30
C ASP A 209 -11.41 25.17 -15.26
N SER A 210 -11.72 24.98 -16.54
CA SER A 210 -10.79 25.33 -17.62
C SER A 210 -10.77 26.87 -17.70
N PRO A 211 -9.62 27.53 -17.49
CA PRO A 211 -9.51 28.97 -17.66
C PRO A 211 -9.34 29.27 -19.15
N GLU A 212 -10.44 29.28 -19.89
CA GLU A 212 -10.53 30.06 -21.13
C GLU A 212 -11.26 31.37 -20.82
N GLU A 213 -10.57 32.47 -21.12
CA GLU A 213 -11.03 33.85 -21.11
C GLU A 213 -11.14 34.56 -19.74
N MET A 214 -9.97 34.90 -19.16
CA MET A 214 -9.82 36.25 -18.60
C MET A 214 -8.43 36.81 -18.93
N SER A 215 -8.39 37.57 -20.03
CA SER A 215 -7.44 38.64 -20.21
C SER A 215 -7.56 39.62 -19.04
N GLY A 216 -6.50 39.81 -18.26
CA GLY A 216 -6.41 40.91 -17.31
C GLY A 216 -5.69 40.57 -16.02
N GLU A 217 -4.43 41.00 -15.94
CA GLU A 217 -3.75 41.47 -14.73
C GLU A 217 -3.64 40.52 -13.51
N GLY A 218 -2.42 40.00 -13.30
CA GLY A 218 -1.90 39.65 -11.97
C GLY A 218 -2.15 38.21 -11.52
N TYR A 219 -1.24 37.28 -11.88
CA TYR A 219 -1.13 36.01 -11.16
C TYR A 219 -0.65 36.28 -9.72
N PRO A 220 -1.31 35.75 -8.68
CA PRO A 220 -0.75 35.74 -7.35
C PRO A 220 0.46 34.80 -7.35
N VAL A 221 1.65 35.39 -7.22
CA VAL A 221 2.90 34.67 -6.98
C VAL A 221 2.74 33.95 -5.64
N SER A 222 2.49 32.64 -5.66
CA SER A 222 2.66 31.85 -4.44
C SER A 222 4.16 31.78 -4.18
N ASP A 223 4.56 32.25 -3.00
CA ASP A 223 5.95 32.35 -2.56
C ASP A 223 6.45 30.98 -2.08
N SER A 224 6.27 29.96 -2.91
CA SER A 224 6.65 28.58 -2.59
C SER A 224 8.15 28.39 -2.78
N ALA A 225 8.81 27.90 -1.75
CA ALA A 225 10.22 27.51 -1.80
C ALA A 225 10.46 26.49 -2.92
N PRO A 226 11.60 26.55 -3.62
CA PRO A 226 11.90 25.62 -4.70
C PRO A 226 11.94 24.17 -4.21
N LYS A 227 11.18 23.30 -4.89
CA LYS A 227 11.04 21.87 -4.55
C LYS A 227 11.74 21.00 -5.58
N LEU A 228 12.77 20.26 -5.18
CA LEU A 228 13.41 19.28 -6.05
C LEU A 228 12.42 18.15 -6.37
N LEU A 229 12.08 17.99 -7.64
CA LEU A 229 11.21 16.91 -8.12
C LEU A 229 12.01 15.64 -8.38
N ARG A 230 13.12 15.74 -9.12
CA ARG A 230 14.01 14.62 -9.44
C ARG A 230 15.32 15.06 -10.08
N GLU A 231 16.26 14.12 -10.17
CA GLU A 231 17.40 14.21 -11.08
C GLU A 231 17.08 13.54 -12.43
N TYR A 232 17.51 14.14 -13.53
CA TYR A 232 17.33 13.60 -14.89
C TYR A 232 18.47 14.02 -15.82
N LYS A 233 19.22 13.05 -16.36
CA LYS A 233 20.28 13.26 -17.37
C LYS A 233 21.30 14.38 -17.04
N GLY A 234 21.69 14.50 -15.77
CA GLY A 234 22.63 15.54 -15.33
C GLY A 234 21.97 16.89 -15.04
N PHE A 235 20.65 16.92 -14.88
CA PHE A 235 19.89 18.08 -14.42
C PHE A 235 19.17 17.76 -13.10
N ASN A 236 19.03 18.79 -12.28
CA ASN A 236 18.05 18.83 -11.20
C ASN A 236 16.77 19.46 -11.75
N ILE A 237 15.67 18.71 -11.71
CA ILE A 237 14.36 19.25 -12.05
C ILE A 237 13.70 19.76 -10.78
N VAL A 238 13.44 21.07 -10.73
CA VAL A 238 12.92 21.77 -9.56
C VAL A 238 11.60 22.44 -9.93
N GLU A 239 10.59 22.26 -9.10
CA GLU A 239 9.35 23.03 -9.17
C GLU A 239 9.54 24.35 -8.40
N TYR A 240 9.33 25.47 -9.08
CA TYR A 240 9.37 26.78 -8.44
C TYR A 240 8.32 27.70 -9.07
N ARG A 241 7.47 28.32 -8.24
CA ARG A 241 6.38 29.22 -8.68
C ARG A 241 5.48 28.61 -9.77
N GLY A 242 5.15 27.33 -9.65
CA GLY A 242 4.24 26.61 -10.53
C GLY A 242 4.82 26.21 -11.88
N LEU A 243 6.15 26.22 -12.01
CA LEU A 243 6.87 25.80 -13.22
C LEU A 243 7.97 24.82 -12.87
N CYS A 244 8.27 23.92 -13.79
CA CYS A 244 9.37 22.98 -13.68
C CYS A 244 10.60 23.55 -14.39
N TYR A 245 11.74 23.56 -13.70
CA TYR A 245 13.02 24.01 -14.22
C TYR A 245 14.02 22.87 -14.20
N GLY A 246 14.57 22.52 -15.35
CA GLY A 246 15.71 21.63 -15.49
C GLY A 246 16.99 22.45 -15.38
N ILE A 247 17.68 22.34 -14.25
CA ILE A 247 18.93 23.04 -13.96
C ILE A 247 20.10 22.07 -14.12
N PRO A 248 21.02 22.28 -15.07
CA PRO A 248 22.12 21.35 -15.29
C PRO A 248 23.09 21.38 -14.11
N HIS A 249 23.63 20.22 -13.73
CA HIS A 249 24.62 20.10 -12.66
C HIS A 249 25.89 20.92 -12.94
N ALA A 250 26.21 21.15 -14.22
CA ALA A 250 27.35 21.95 -14.66
C ALA A 250 27.25 23.43 -14.26
N LEU A 251 26.03 23.95 -14.04
CA LEU A 251 25.77 25.32 -13.61
C LEU A 251 26.18 25.56 -12.14
N GLY A 252 26.44 24.49 -11.39
CA GLY A 252 26.80 24.57 -9.98
C GLY A 252 25.60 24.95 -9.10
N PRO A 253 25.84 25.45 -7.88
CA PRO A 253 24.76 25.87 -6.98
C PRO A 253 24.03 27.10 -7.53
N VAL A 254 22.73 26.97 -7.77
CA VAL A 254 21.86 28.05 -8.26
C VAL A 254 20.85 28.42 -7.17
N GLN A 255 20.79 29.70 -6.82
CA GLN A 255 19.77 30.23 -5.91
C GLN A 255 18.60 30.79 -6.73
N LEU A 256 17.49 30.04 -6.76
CA LEU A 256 16.30 30.36 -7.57
C LEU A 256 15.50 31.56 -7.03
N GLU A 257 15.81 32.00 -5.82
CA GLU A 257 15.23 33.17 -5.16
C GLU A 257 15.88 34.47 -5.63
N ASP A 258 17.15 34.42 -6.03
CA ASP A 258 17.97 35.58 -6.41
C ASP A 258 17.96 35.87 -7.91
N ILE A 259 17.66 34.86 -8.74
CA ILE A 259 17.77 34.91 -10.19
C ILE A 259 16.53 34.28 -10.81
N ASP A 260 15.91 34.96 -11.79
CA ASP A 260 14.86 34.33 -12.60
C ASP A 260 15.50 33.18 -13.41
N PRO A 261 15.11 31.91 -13.17
CA PRO A 261 15.76 30.77 -13.81
C PRO A 261 15.62 30.78 -15.34
N ARG A 262 14.69 31.58 -15.89
CA ARG A 262 14.50 31.76 -17.34
C ARG A 262 15.57 32.64 -17.98
N GLU A 263 16.30 33.42 -17.18
CA GLU A 263 17.41 34.25 -17.67
C GLU A 263 18.71 33.43 -17.85
N LEU A 264 18.74 32.20 -17.35
CA LEU A 264 19.87 31.28 -17.52
C LEU A 264 19.69 30.47 -18.81
N GLU A 265 20.51 30.75 -19.82
CA GLU A 265 20.41 30.11 -21.16
C GLU A 265 20.50 28.58 -21.13
N GLU A 266 21.17 28.02 -20.12
CA GLU A 266 21.35 26.57 -19.94
C GLU A 266 20.22 25.89 -19.14
N VAL A 267 19.29 26.67 -18.57
CA VAL A 267 18.14 26.16 -17.82
C VAL A 267 16.96 25.99 -18.77
N VAL A 268 16.36 24.80 -18.74
CA VAL A 268 15.14 24.52 -19.51
C VAL A 268 13.92 24.62 -18.61
N CYS A 269 12.82 25.18 -19.11
CA CYS A 269 11.59 25.31 -18.35
C CYS A 269 10.40 24.64 -19.05
N GLY A 270 9.51 24.06 -18.25
CA GLY A 270 8.25 23.48 -18.71
C GLY A 270 7.12 23.75 -17.73
N SER A 271 5.88 23.70 -18.23
CA SER A 271 4.68 23.73 -17.40
C SER A 271 4.54 22.48 -16.53
N GLN A 272 5.08 21.36 -16.99
CA GLN A 272 5.00 20.06 -16.32
C GLN A 272 6.36 19.35 -16.36
N LEU A 273 6.49 18.32 -15.53
CA LEU A 273 7.70 17.50 -15.45
C LEU A 273 8.04 16.84 -16.80
N SER A 274 7.02 16.30 -17.49
CA SER A 274 7.17 15.68 -18.82
C SER A 274 7.69 16.67 -19.87
N ASP A 275 7.14 17.88 -19.91
CA ASP A 275 7.57 18.95 -20.83
C ASP A 275 9.03 19.32 -20.61
N THR A 276 9.42 19.42 -19.33
CA THR A 276 10.80 19.77 -18.94
C THR A 276 11.76 18.64 -19.30
N MET A 277 11.39 17.38 -19.04
CA MET A 277 12.19 16.22 -19.44
C MET A 277 12.34 16.14 -20.97
N HIS A 278 11.27 16.40 -21.71
CA HIS A 278 11.31 16.46 -23.17
C HIS A 278 12.21 17.60 -23.67
N ALA A 279 12.20 18.75 -23.02
CA ALA A 279 13.10 19.86 -23.32
C ALA A 279 14.57 19.52 -23.04
N ILE A 280 14.86 18.80 -21.96
CA ILE A 280 16.19 18.25 -21.66
C ILE A 280 16.63 17.29 -22.78
N ASP A 281 15.75 16.37 -23.18
CA ASP A 281 16.03 15.37 -24.20
C ASP A 281 16.30 16.00 -25.57
N LYS A 282 15.54 17.03 -25.93
CA LYS A 282 15.74 17.82 -27.15
C LYS A 282 17.06 18.59 -27.13
N SER A 283 17.46 19.09 -25.97
CA SER A 283 18.71 19.85 -25.79
C SER A 283 19.95 18.96 -25.86
N PHE A 284 19.83 17.67 -25.53
CA PHE A 284 20.93 16.68 -25.56
C PHE A 284 21.02 15.83 -26.84
N GLY A 285 20.08 15.96 -27.78
CA GLY A 285 20.08 15.23 -29.06
C GLY A 285 21.17 15.63 -30.07
N GLY A 286 22.15 16.47 -29.69
CA GLY A 286 23.09 17.11 -30.62
C GLY A 286 24.59 17.01 -30.33
N ILE A 287 25.06 16.41 -29.22
CA ILE A 287 26.50 16.41 -28.89
C ILE A 287 27.00 15.00 -28.63
N ALA A 288 27.91 14.57 -29.51
CA ALA A 288 28.66 13.32 -29.40
C ALA A 288 29.64 13.34 -28.22
N ASP A 289 29.65 12.21 -27.50
CA ASP A 289 30.80 11.56 -26.86
C ASP A 289 31.77 12.43 -26.05
N VAL A 290 31.55 12.53 -24.73
CA VAL A 290 32.65 12.54 -23.75
C VAL A 290 32.22 11.76 -22.49
N SER A 291 32.71 10.53 -22.38
CA SER A 291 32.60 9.70 -21.17
C SER A 291 33.48 10.21 -20.01
N PRO A 292 33.06 10.01 -18.76
CA PRO A 292 33.99 9.55 -17.73
C PRO A 292 33.51 8.23 -17.07
N LYS A 293 34.29 7.18 -17.34
CA LYS A 293 34.57 5.97 -16.54
C LYS A 293 33.44 5.40 -15.63
N GLN A 294 32.69 4.48 -16.23
CA GLN A 294 32.39 3.12 -15.75
C GLN A 294 32.10 2.93 -14.25
N PHE A 295 30.81 2.96 -13.90
CA PHE A 295 30.20 1.84 -13.18
C PHE A 295 29.24 1.14 -14.15
N ARG A 296 29.63 -0.05 -14.62
CA ARG A 296 28.75 -0.94 -15.37
C ARG A 296 27.76 -1.56 -14.39
N THR A 297 26.56 -1.02 -14.31
CA THR A 297 25.36 -1.81 -14.09
C THR A 297 24.66 -1.89 -15.44
N THR A 298 24.58 -3.10 -15.99
CA THR A 298 23.74 -3.40 -17.15
C THR A 298 22.30 -3.10 -16.77
N LYS A 299 21.82 -1.90 -17.12
CA LYS A 299 20.42 -1.53 -16.98
C LYS A 299 19.69 -2.27 -18.08
N GLU A 300 19.01 -3.36 -17.73
CA GLU A 300 18.11 -4.07 -18.64
C GLU A 300 17.07 -3.07 -19.14
N GLU A 301 17.05 -2.83 -20.45
CA GLU A 301 15.98 -2.08 -21.09
C GLU A 301 14.68 -2.86 -20.87
N LYS A 302 13.86 -2.40 -19.92
CA LYS A 302 12.56 -3.02 -19.65
C LYS A 302 11.67 -2.89 -20.89
N SER A 303 11.10 -4.01 -21.30
CA SER A 303 10.17 -4.07 -22.43
C SER A 303 8.95 -3.18 -22.16
N PRO A 304 8.55 -2.29 -23.11
CA PRO A 304 7.36 -1.46 -22.97
C PRO A 304 6.05 -2.27 -23.04
N TYR A 305 6.13 -3.56 -23.39
CA TYR A 305 5.00 -4.47 -23.48
C TYR A 305 4.83 -5.39 -22.27
N GLY A 306 5.64 -5.21 -21.23
CA GLY A 306 5.68 -6.15 -20.10
C GLY A 306 6.20 -7.53 -20.47
N GLU A 307 6.32 -8.38 -19.45
CA GLU A 307 6.66 -9.79 -19.59
C GLU A 307 5.37 -10.61 -19.65
N PHE A 308 5.17 -11.42 -20.69
CA PHE A 308 4.00 -12.29 -20.78
C PHE A 308 4.07 -13.34 -19.67
N ALA A 309 3.04 -13.41 -18.83
CA ALA A 309 2.95 -14.38 -17.75
C ALA A 309 2.20 -15.64 -18.21
N GLU A 310 0.92 -15.51 -18.59
CA GLU A 310 0.10 -16.63 -19.07
C GLU A 310 -1.18 -16.16 -19.77
N GLU A 311 -1.86 -17.09 -20.46
CA GLU A 311 -3.24 -16.90 -20.92
C GLU A 311 -4.20 -17.56 -19.92
N TYR A 312 -5.26 -16.86 -19.52
CA TYR A 312 -6.27 -17.36 -18.59
C TYR A 312 -7.68 -16.97 -19.04
N ARG A 313 -8.51 -17.99 -19.38
CA ARG A 313 -9.93 -17.83 -19.76
C ARG A 313 -10.18 -16.74 -20.83
N GLY A 314 -9.34 -16.70 -21.86
CA GLY A 314 -9.46 -15.73 -22.95
C GLY A 314 -8.90 -14.35 -22.62
N TYR A 315 -8.11 -14.21 -21.56
CA TYR A 315 -7.31 -13.02 -21.25
C TYR A 315 -5.83 -13.36 -21.37
N ASN A 316 -5.03 -12.45 -21.92
CA ASN A 316 -3.59 -12.48 -21.82
C ASN A 316 -3.15 -11.71 -20.57
N ILE A 317 -2.34 -12.32 -19.71
CA ILE A 317 -1.80 -11.70 -18.49
C ILE A 317 -0.32 -11.39 -18.69
N PHE A 318 0.07 -10.15 -18.39
CA PHE A 318 1.44 -9.66 -18.44
C PHE A 318 1.88 -9.12 -17.09
N LEU A 319 3.16 -9.23 -16.76
CA LEU A 319 3.80 -8.55 -15.64
C LEU A 319 4.49 -7.28 -16.16
N TYR A 320 4.06 -6.12 -15.69
CA TYR A 320 4.67 -4.84 -16.00
C TYR A 320 4.79 -4.01 -14.73
N GLU A 321 5.99 -3.51 -14.43
CA GLU A 321 6.26 -2.71 -13.22
C GLU A 321 5.69 -3.31 -11.92
N LYS A 322 5.91 -4.62 -11.71
CA LYS A 322 5.41 -5.41 -10.57
C LYS A 322 3.87 -5.56 -10.49
N THR A 323 3.14 -5.12 -11.51
CA THR A 323 1.68 -5.28 -11.60
C THR A 323 1.37 -6.33 -12.66
N TYR A 324 0.53 -7.31 -12.32
CA TYR A 324 -0.07 -8.22 -13.28
C TYR A 324 -1.25 -7.53 -13.95
N ILE A 325 -1.27 -7.55 -15.28
CA ILE A 325 -2.26 -6.88 -16.12
C ILE A 325 -2.84 -7.93 -17.07
N GLY A 326 -4.09 -8.29 -16.86
CA GLY A 326 -4.91 -9.14 -17.73
C GLY A 326 -5.78 -8.33 -18.67
N TYR A 327 -5.76 -8.63 -19.97
CA TYR A 327 -6.68 -8.04 -20.94
C TYR A 327 -7.16 -9.07 -21.97
N PRO A 328 -8.34 -8.90 -22.61
CA PRO A 328 -8.91 -9.88 -23.53
C PRO A 328 -7.94 -10.29 -24.65
N ALA A 329 -7.91 -11.57 -25.00
CA ALA A 329 -6.94 -12.12 -25.94
C ALA A 329 -7.09 -11.58 -27.37
N ASP A 330 -8.25 -11.01 -27.70
CA ASP A 330 -8.55 -10.36 -28.97
C ASP A 330 -8.09 -8.90 -29.04
N HIS A 331 -7.64 -8.30 -27.93
CA HIS A 331 -7.03 -6.98 -27.95
C HIS A 331 -5.64 -7.00 -28.61
N SER A 332 -5.38 -5.97 -29.42
CA SER A 332 -4.03 -5.67 -29.89
C SER A 332 -3.08 -5.50 -28.71
N ARG A 333 -1.83 -5.97 -28.88
CA ARG A 333 -0.78 -5.87 -27.86
C ARG A 333 -0.69 -4.43 -27.33
N ILE A 334 -0.87 -4.27 -26.03
CA ILE A 334 -0.89 -2.95 -25.37
C ILE A 334 0.56 -2.53 -25.10
N ASN A 335 0.91 -1.32 -25.52
CA ASN A 335 2.15 -0.68 -25.10
C ASN A 335 1.89 -0.01 -23.74
N PHE A 336 2.39 -0.60 -22.65
CA PHE A 336 2.17 -0.12 -21.29
C PHE A 336 2.96 1.16 -20.96
N SER A 337 3.97 1.55 -21.74
CA SER A 337 4.67 2.82 -21.53
C SER A 337 3.88 4.03 -22.05
N ASP A 338 3.05 3.82 -23.06
CA ASP A 338 2.42 4.90 -23.83
C ASP A 338 0.88 4.89 -23.73
N THR A 339 0.30 3.86 -23.10
CA THR A 339 -1.14 3.68 -22.97
C THR A 339 -1.54 3.74 -21.51
N ASP A 340 -2.53 4.56 -21.16
CA ASP A 340 -3.18 4.54 -19.84
C ASP A 340 -4.10 3.31 -19.73
N TYR A 341 -3.48 2.15 -19.52
CA TYR A 341 -4.17 0.87 -19.41
C TYR A 341 -5.08 0.78 -18.18
N PHE A 342 -4.91 1.65 -17.18
CA PHE A 342 -5.77 1.71 -15.99
C PHE A 342 -7.18 2.23 -16.31
N SER A 343 -7.31 3.02 -17.37
CA SER A 343 -8.59 3.59 -17.82
C SER A 343 -9.33 2.70 -18.83
N MET A 344 -8.73 1.59 -19.26
CA MET A 344 -9.35 0.67 -20.21
C MET A 344 -10.38 -0.23 -19.53
N LYS A 345 -11.62 -0.22 -20.02
CA LYS A 345 -12.78 -0.88 -19.39
C LYS A 345 -12.60 -2.39 -19.20
N ASP A 346 -11.91 -3.05 -20.11
CA ASP A 346 -11.72 -4.51 -20.11
C ASP A 346 -10.34 -4.94 -19.60
N VAL A 347 -9.55 -4.00 -19.06
CA VAL A 347 -8.24 -4.32 -18.46
C VAL A 347 -8.42 -4.57 -16.97
N ILE A 348 -7.94 -5.72 -16.53
CA ILE A 348 -7.92 -6.16 -15.14
C ILE A 348 -6.47 -6.12 -14.68
N TYR A 349 -6.20 -5.60 -13.49
CA TYR A 349 -4.83 -5.53 -12.99
C TYR A 349 -4.81 -5.69 -11.47
N ASP A 350 -3.73 -6.29 -10.95
CA ASP A 350 -3.46 -6.47 -9.53
C ASP A 350 -1.96 -6.76 -9.32
N VAL A 351 -1.45 -6.62 -8.09
CA VAL A 351 -0.07 -7.00 -7.74
C VAL A 351 0.10 -8.52 -7.65
N SER A 352 -1.00 -9.27 -7.58
CA SER A 352 -1.02 -10.73 -7.51
C SER A 352 -1.70 -11.35 -8.74
N ILE A 353 -1.00 -12.29 -9.39
CA ILE A 353 -1.57 -13.05 -10.50
C ILE A 353 -2.83 -13.83 -10.11
N PHE A 354 -2.92 -14.28 -8.85
CA PHE A 354 -4.11 -14.95 -8.33
C PHE A 354 -5.31 -14.01 -8.25
N ALA A 355 -5.09 -12.77 -7.79
CA ALA A 355 -6.14 -11.77 -7.70
C ALA A 355 -6.63 -11.34 -9.09
N VAL A 356 -5.72 -11.19 -10.08
CA VAL A 356 -6.10 -10.97 -11.48
C VAL A 356 -7.01 -12.09 -11.99
N LYS A 357 -6.69 -13.36 -11.70
CA LYS A 357 -7.51 -14.50 -12.10
C LYS A 357 -8.88 -14.52 -11.44
N GLU A 358 -8.97 -14.18 -10.16
CA GLU A 358 -10.26 -14.04 -9.45
C GLU A 358 -11.11 -12.95 -10.08
N LEU A 359 -10.53 -11.76 -10.33
CA LEU A 359 -11.21 -10.66 -10.99
C LEU A 359 -11.68 -11.03 -12.42
N ILE A 360 -10.90 -11.82 -13.17
CA ILE A 360 -11.33 -12.35 -14.48
C ILE A 360 -12.53 -13.29 -14.32
N ASN A 361 -12.55 -14.15 -13.30
CA ASN A 361 -13.68 -15.04 -13.06
C ASN A 361 -14.95 -14.24 -12.73
N ASP A 362 -14.83 -13.20 -11.90
CA ASP A 362 -15.95 -12.33 -11.52
C ASP A 362 -16.51 -11.56 -12.72
N GLU A 363 -15.63 -11.00 -13.56
CA GLU A 363 -16.01 -10.29 -14.79
C GLU A 363 -16.75 -11.21 -15.78
N LEU A 364 -16.30 -12.47 -15.91
CA LEU A 364 -16.95 -13.47 -16.76
C LEU A 364 -18.26 -14.00 -16.17
N ALA A 365 -18.40 -14.01 -14.84
CA ALA A 365 -19.64 -14.43 -14.18
C ALA A 365 -20.75 -13.36 -14.25
N GLY A 366 -20.37 -12.09 -14.46
CA GLY A 366 -21.30 -10.96 -14.63
C GLY A 366 -21.80 -10.73 -16.07
N LYS A 367 -21.27 -11.45 -17.05
CA LYS A 367 -21.70 -11.43 -18.47
C LYS A 367 -22.58 -12.64 -18.77
#